data_AF-A0A7V4EAZ6-F1
#
_entry.id   AF-A0A7V4EAZ6-F1
#
_cell.length_a   1.000
_cell.length_b   1.000
_cell.length_c   1.000
_cell.angle_alpha   90.00
_cell.angle_beta   90.00
_cell.angle_gamma   90.00
#
_symmetry.space_group_name_H-M   'P 1'
#
loop_
_entity.id
_entity.type
_entity.pdbx_description
1 polymer ?
#
loop_
_entity_poly.entity_id
_entity_poly.type
_entity_poly.pdbx_seq_one_letter_code
_entity_poly.pdbx_strand_id
1 'polypeptide(L)'
;MKGLAEFKKTIRFKRNKYSYFSISEFSKKTGIQIKKIPFSIRILLENLIRNSQGIPEEIIDSLKKWDGKIKFQKEIPFYPSRVLLQDFTGVPLILDLAAMRNKMKEMGKDPKKINPFIPCHLIIDHSVQVDYFGTEDSLRKNMEKEYERNKERYVFLKWAQNSFKNLKIFPPGSGIIHQVNLEYISDVITQREIDGENFLFPDTVIGTDSHTTMINGIGVLGWGVGGIEAEAALLGEPVYFLFPEVVGVKLKNELKEGITPTDLVLYVTQKLREKKAVGKFVEYFGDGLKNLSVFDRATVANMAPEYGSTCGLFPIDEKVIKYLEWRGKDAKLVEKYSKENLLYYDYIEEPV
;
A
#
# COMPACT_ATOMS: atom_id res chain seq x y z
N MET A 1 9.39 -15.91 -8.25
CA MET A 1 7.98 -15.88 -7.78
C MET A 1 7.38 -17.29 -7.84
N LYS A 2 6.42 -17.62 -6.96
CA LYS A 2 5.75 -18.95 -6.92
C LYS A 2 4.38 -18.98 -7.63
N GLY A 3 3.98 -17.90 -8.30
CA GLY A 3 2.64 -17.73 -8.85
C GLY A 3 2.23 -18.73 -9.93
N LEU A 4 0.93 -18.70 -10.22
CA LEU A 4 0.25 -19.59 -11.16
C LEU A 4 0.63 -19.26 -12.60
N ALA A 5 1.67 -19.94 -13.11
CA ALA A 5 2.30 -19.67 -14.41
C ALA A 5 1.32 -19.64 -15.59
N GLU A 6 0.21 -20.37 -15.51
CA GLU A 6 -0.83 -20.40 -16.55
C GLU A 6 -1.56 -19.07 -16.76
N PHE A 7 -1.56 -18.17 -15.75
CA PHE A 7 -2.16 -16.84 -15.87
C PHE A 7 -1.14 -15.75 -16.22
N LYS A 8 0.11 -16.13 -16.46
CA LYS A 8 1.15 -15.19 -16.87
C LYS A 8 0.89 -14.69 -18.29
N LYS A 9 0.82 -13.38 -18.44
CA LYS A 9 0.71 -12.68 -19.72
C LYS A 9 1.82 -11.64 -19.85
N THR A 10 1.92 -11.05 -21.03
CA THR A 10 2.93 -10.04 -21.32
C THR A 10 2.29 -8.80 -21.89
N ILE A 11 2.73 -7.64 -21.42
CA ILE A 11 2.33 -6.33 -21.89
C ILE A 11 3.56 -5.61 -22.48
N ARG A 12 3.43 -5.08 -23.69
CA ARG A 12 4.48 -4.26 -24.32
C ARG A 12 4.18 -2.79 -24.10
N PHE A 13 5.17 -2.04 -23.66
CA PHE A 13 5.06 -0.59 -23.50
C PHE A 13 6.38 0.09 -23.84
N LYS A 14 6.32 1.12 -24.70
CA LYS A 14 7.49 1.72 -25.35
C LYS A 14 8.35 0.60 -25.99
N ARG A 15 9.63 0.48 -25.61
CA ARG A 15 10.56 -0.56 -26.09
C ARG A 15 10.67 -1.76 -25.15
N ASN A 16 9.96 -1.75 -24.02
CA ASN A 16 10.08 -2.76 -22.99
C ASN A 16 8.96 -3.79 -23.07
N LYS A 17 9.28 -5.04 -22.70
CA LYS A 17 8.32 -6.12 -22.51
C LYS A 17 8.25 -6.42 -21.03
N TYR A 18 7.04 -6.45 -20.50
CA TYR A 18 6.76 -6.75 -19.10
C TYR A 18 5.90 -7.98 -19.00
N SER A 19 6.11 -8.77 -17.96
CA SER A 19 5.26 -9.89 -17.59
C SER A 19 4.36 -9.51 -16.42
N TYR A 20 3.16 -10.07 -16.39
CA TYR A 20 2.22 -9.87 -15.29
C TYR A 20 1.28 -11.07 -15.15
N PHE A 21 0.63 -11.18 -14.00
CA PHE A 21 -0.39 -12.20 -13.76
C PHE A 21 -1.78 -11.62 -14.04
N SER A 22 -2.50 -12.23 -14.98
CA SER A 22 -3.74 -11.69 -15.53
C SER A 22 -4.98 -12.15 -14.76
N ILE A 23 -5.63 -11.19 -14.07
CA ILE A 23 -6.95 -11.36 -13.45
C ILE A 23 -7.99 -11.65 -14.53
N SER A 24 -7.87 -11.05 -15.73
CA SER A 24 -8.80 -11.29 -16.83
C SER A 24 -8.80 -12.75 -17.29
N GLU A 25 -7.63 -13.38 -17.38
CA GLU A 25 -7.53 -14.79 -17.77
C GLU A 25 -7.98 -15.72 -16.64
N PHE A 26 -7.65 -15.37 -15.40
CA PHE A 26 -8.16 -16.05 -14.22
C PHE A 26 -9.70 -16.04 -14.18
N SER A 27 -10.30 -14.88 -14.45
CA SER A 27 -11.76 -14.69 -14.57
C SER A 27 -12.38 -15.61 -15.62
N LYS A 28 -11.81 -15.66 -16.84
CA LYS A 28 -12.31 -16.52 -17.92
C LYS A 28 -12.27 -18.00 -17.54
N LYS A 29 -11.17 -18.45 -16.94
CA LYS A 29 -10.99 -19.87 -16.58
C LYS A 29 -11.90 -20.30 -15.43
N THR A 30 -12.12 -19.42 -14.45
CA THR A 30 -12.93 -19.73 -13.27
C THR A 30 -14.42 -19.43 -13.46
N GLY A 31 -14.78 -18.53 -14.38
CA GLY A 31 -16.15 -18.03 -14.53
C GLY A 31 -16.54 -16.92 -13.54
N ILE A 32 -15.58 -16.38 -12.78
CA ILE A 32 -15.81 -15.27 -11.84
C ILE A 32 -16.10 -13.99 -12.61
N GLN A 33 -17.21 -13.31 -12.30
CA GLN A 33 -17.55 -12.01 -12.89
C GLN A 33 -16.78 -10.87 -12.19
N ILE A 34 -15.50 -10.72 -12.51
CA ILE A 34 -14.58 -9.78 -11.83
C ILE A 34 -15.11 -8.34 -11.75
N LYS A 35 -15.85 -7.87 -12.75
CA LYS A 35 -16.43 -6.51 -12.76
C LYS A 35 -17.44 -6.24 -11.62
N LYS A 36 -17.99 -7.28 -11.00
CA LYS A 36 -18.87 -7.17 -9.83
C LYS A 36 -18.13 -7.22 -8.50
N ILE A 37 -16.84 -7.57 -8.53
CA ILE A 37 -16.02 -7.77 -7.34
C ILE A 37 -15.37 -6.43 -6.95
N PRO A 38 -15.29 -6.08 -5.66
CA PRO A 38 -14.57 -4.89 -5.19
C PRO A 38 -13.13 -4.84 -5.68
N PHE A 39 -12.64 -3.65 -6.05
CA PHE A 39 -11.26 -3.45 -6.53
C PHE A 39 -10.22 -3.89 -5.49
N SER A 40 -10.49 -3.68 -4.21
CA SER A 40 -9.64 -4.14 -3.11
C SER A 40 -9.46 -5.66 -3.13
N ILE A 41 -10.53 -6.41 -3.40
CA ILE A 41 -10.48 -7.87 -3.58
C ILE A 41 -9.78 -8.24 -4.88
N ARG A 42 -9.93 -7.47 -5.97
CA ARG A 42 -9.18 -7.71 -7.22
C ARG A 42 -7.67 -7.60 -7.00
N ILE A 43 -7.21 -6.63 -6.20
CA ILE A 43 -5.80 -6.48 -5.84
C ILE A 43 -5.32 -7.67 -5.00
N LEU A 44 -6.11 -8.13 -4.02
CA LEU A 44 -5.80 -9.34 -3.26
C LEU A 44 -5.74 -10.59 -4.15
N LEU A 45 -6.65 -10.69 -5.13
CA LEU A 45 -6.66 -11.80 -6.07
C LEU A 45 -5.41 -11.81 -6.94
N GLU A 46 -4.96 -10.66 -7.47
CA GLU A 46 -3.67 -10.55 -8.15
C GLU A 46 -2.53 -11.03 -7.26
N ASN A 47 -2.53 -10.59 -5.99
CA ASN A 47 -1.51 -10.94 -5.03
C ASN A 47 -1.42 -12.47 -4.82
N LEU A 48 -2.56 -13.14 -4.70
CA LEU A 48 -2.64 -14.58 -4.59
C LEU A 48 -2.18 -15.26 -5.90
N ILE A 49 -2.71 -14.87 -7.06
CA ILE A 49 -2.32 -15.46 -8.35
C ILE A 49 -0.79 -15.39 -8.56
N ARG A 50 -0.17 -14.26 -8.18
CA ARG A 50 1.26 -14.02 -8.39
C ARG A 50 2.18 -14.72 -7.38
N ASN A 51 1.71 -15.00 -6.16
CA ASN A 51 2.58 -15.46 -5.07
C ASN A 51 2.21 -16.83 -4.48
N SER A 52 0.96 -17.29 -4.61
CA SER A 52 0.52 -18.56 -4.04
C SER A 52 0.61 -19.71 -5.05
N GLN A 53 0.65 -20.95 -4.53
CA GLN A 53 0.59 -22.17 -5.34
C GLN A 53 -0.85 -22.54 -5.75
N GLY A 54 -1.83 -21.75 -5.33
CA GLY A 54 -3.25 -22.00 -5.53
C GLY A 54 -4.09 -21.01 -4.74
N ILE A 55 -5.32 -20.82 -5.19
CA ILE A 55 -6.31 -20.03 -4.47
C ILE A 55 -7.30 -21.01 -3.83
N PRO A 56 -7.59 -20.89 -2.53
CA PRO A 56 -8.59 -21.71 -1.86
C PRO A 56 -9.92 -21.79 -2.63
N GLU A 57 -10.47 -22.99 -2.77
CA GLU A 57 -11.71 -23.23 -3.50
C GLU A 57 -12.88 -22.44 -2.92
N GLU A 58 -12.91 -22.26 -1.60
CA GLU A 58 -13.95 -21.50 -0.91
C GLU A 58 -14.00 -20.03 -1.38
N ILE A 59 -12.82 -19.43 -1.64
CA ILE A 59 -12.72 -18.08 -2.18
C ILE A 59 -13.21 -18.05 -3.63
N ILE A 60 -12.76 -19.00 -4.44
CA ILE A 60 -13.16 -19.12 -5.84
C ILE A 60 -14.69 -19.25 -5.95
N ASP A 61 -15.30 -20.13 -5.17
CA ASP A 61 -16.74 -20.37 -5.18
C ASP A 61 -17.54 -19.17 -4.68
N SER A 62 -17.06 -18.51 -3.62
CA SER A 62 -17.69 -17.29 -3.12
C SER A 62 -17.65 -16.14 -4.13
N LEU A 63 -16.55 -15.98 -4.86
CA LEU A 63 -16.42 -14.94 -5.89
C LEU A 63 -17.20 -15.30 -7.16
N LYS A 64 -17.37 -16.58 -7.50
CA LYS A 64 -18.26 -17.00 -8.62
C LYS A 64 -19.71 -16.66 -8.34
N LYS A 65 -20.16 -16.89 -7.10
CA LYS A 65 -21.54 -16.67 -6.63
C LYS A 65 -21.68 -15.35 -5.88
N TRP A 66 -20.89 -14.33 -6.25
CA TRP A 66 -20.80 -13.06 -5.54
C TRP A 66 -22.18 -12.43 -5.37
N ASP A 67 -22.61 -12.29 -4.11
CA ASP A 67 -23.86 -11.67 -3.68
C ASP A 67 -23.63 -10.45 -2.78
N GLY A 68 -22.41 -9.88 -2.82
CA GLY A 68 -21.99 -8.77 -1.98
C GLY A 68 -21.57 -9.19 -0.56
N LYS A 69 -21.54 -10.49 -0.24
CA LYS A 69 -21.21 -10.98 1.11
C LYS A 69 -20.15 -12.07 1.07
N ILE A 70 -19.23 -12.01 2.02
CA ILE A 70 -18.32 -13.10 2.35
C ILE A 70 -18.94 -13.91 3.49
N LYS A 71 -19.17 -15.21 3.25
CA LYS A 71 -19.86 -16.11 4.20
C LYS A 71 -18.92 -17.15 4.83
N PHE A 72 -17.62 -16.94 4.70
CA PHE A 72 -16.60 -17.84 5.23
C PHE A 72 -15.56 -17.04 6.01
N GLN A 73 -14.85 -17.71 6.91
CA GLN A 73 -13.66 -17.19 7.57
C GLN A 73 -12.49 -18.05 7.13
N LYS A 74 -11.62 -17.48 6.29
CA LYS A 74 -10.42 -18.16 5.79
C LYS A 74 -9.26 -17.20 5.88
N GLU A 75 -8.18 -17.64 6.51
CA GLU A 75 -6.92 -16.91 6.45
C GLU A 75 -6.28 -17.07 5.08
N ILE A 76 -5.78 -15.96 4.54
CA ILE A 76 -5.05 -15.91 3.29
C ILE A 76 -3.67 -15.27 3.49
N PRO A 77 -2.65 -15.74 2.75
CA PRO A 77 -1.36 -15.09 2.74
C PRO A 77 -1.39 -13.81 1.88
N PHE A 78 -0.79 -12.75 2.39
CA PHE A 78 -0.56 -11.49 1.68
C PHE A 78 0.92 -11.21 1.55
N TYR A 79 1.38 -10.99 0.32
CA TYR A 79 2.77 -10.67 0.02
C TYR A 79 2.86 -9.20 -0.39
N PRO A 80 3.13 -8.26 0.54
CA PRO A 80 3.20 -6.85 0.21
C PRO A 80 4.32 -6.58 -0.81
N SER A 81 4.13 -5.60 -1.68
CA SER A 81 5.17 -5.21 -2.62
C SER A 81 6.34 -4.54 -1.90
N ARG A 82 6.09 -3.82 -0.80
CA ARG A 82 7.08 -3.07 -0.03
C ARG A 82 6.62 -2.84 1.40
N VAL A 83 7.55 -2.42 2.25
CA VAL A 83 7.29 -2.03 3.64
C VAL A 83 7.63 -0.55 3.84
N LEU A 84 6.83 0.13 4.66
CA LEU A 84 7.00 1.53 5.04
C LEU A 84 7.22 1.63 6.56
N LEU A 85 8.28 2.31 6.98
CA LEU A 85 8.64 2.46 8.39
C LEU A 85 8.74 3.94 8.74
N GLN A 86 8.31 4.29 9.95
CA GLN A 86 8.70 5.55 10.61
C GLN A 86 9.80 5.27 11.64
N ASP A 87 10.51 6.29 12.14
CA ASP A 87 11.73 6.07 12.91
C ASP A 87 11.54 5.41 14.29
N PHE A 88 10.44 5.66 15.01
CA PHE A 88 10.18 5.05 16.32
C PHE A 88 9.97 3.54 16.25
N THR A 89 9.35 3.03 15.18
CA THR A 89 9.13 1.59 14.97
C THR A 89 10.16 0.96 14.03
N GLY A 90 10.75 1.75 13.15
CA GLY A 90 11.75 1.29 12.20
C GLY A 90 13.12 1.07 12.82
N VAL A 91 13.52 1.89 13.80
CA VAL A 91 14.77 1.68 14.54
C VAL A 91 14.82 0.32 15.25
N PRO A 92 13.83 -0.07 16.08
CA PRO A 92 13.85 -1.39 16.70
C PRO A 92 13.82 -2.52 15.67
N LEU A 93 13.02 -2.41 14.61
CA LEU A 93 13.00 -3.42 13.55
C LEU A 93 14.38 -3.61 12.88
N ILE A 94 15.07 -2.51 12.56
CA ILE A 94 16.41 -2.57 11.96
C ILE A 94 17.42 -3.14 12.96
N LEU A 95 17.24 -2.86 14.26
CA LEU A 95 18.04 -3.46 15.32
C LEU A 95 17.84 -4.97 15.39
N ASP A 96 16.60 -5.45 15.22
CA ASP A 96 16.30 -6.89 15.17
C ASP A 96 17.01 -7.56 13.98
N LEU A 97 16.97 -6.96 12.79
CA LEU A 97 17.75 -7.45 11.64
C LEU A 97 19.26 -7.48 11.91
N ALA A 98 19.79 -6.50 12.64
CA ALA A 98 21.20 -6.48 13.04
C ALA A 98 21.52 -7.59 14.08
N ALA A 99 20.64 -7.82 15.05
CA ALA A 99 20.75 -8.89 16.03
C ALA A 99 20.71 -10.27 15.36
N MET A 100 19.81 -10.47 14.39
CA MET A 100 19.74 -11.68 13.59
C MET A 100 21.03 -11.93 12.79
N ARG A 101 21.69 -10.88 12.28
CA ARG A 101 23.01 -11.00 11.64
C ARG A 101 24.08 -11.50 12.60
N ASN A 102 24.10 -10.96 13.82
CA ASN A 102 25.01 -11.44 14.85
C ASN A 102 24.75 -12.92 15.16
N LYS A 103 23.48 -13.31 15.28
CA LYS A 103 23.12 -14.70 15.53
C LYS A 103 23.53 -15.64 14.40
N MET A 104 23.33 -15.25 13.15
CA MET A 104 23.79 -16.01 11.99
C MET A 104 25.31 -16.23 12.01
N LYS A 105 26.08 -15.21 12.40
CA LYS A 105 27.53 -15.31 12.56
C LYS A 105 27.92 -16.31 13.65
N GLU A 106 27.29 -16.24 14.83
CA GLU A 106 27.51 -17.21 15.92
C GLU A 106 27.23 -18.64 15.49
N MET A 107 26.23 -18.84 14.63
CA MET A 107 25.87 -20.16 14.07
C MET A 107 26.79 -20.60 12.93
N GLY A 108 27.86 -19.86 12.60
CA GLY A 108 28.76 -20.16 11.49
C GLY A 108 28.11 -20.00 10.11
N LYS A 109 26.98 -19.29 10.02
CA LYS A 109 26.25 -19.02 8.77
C LYS A 109 26.58 -17.61 8.26
N ASP A 110 26.34 -17.37 6.97
CA ASP A 110 26.53 -16.06 6.36
C ASP A 110 25.51 -15.03 6.87
N PRO A 111 25.91 -13.98 7.61
CA PRO A 111 25.01 -12.94 8.09
C PRO A 111 24.34 -12.15 6.96
N LYS A 112 24.98 -12.06 5.78
CA LYS A 112 24.44 -11.28 4.66
C LYS A 112 23.14 -11.85 4.10
N LYS A 113 22.78 -13.09 4.46
CA LYS A 113 21.47 -13.67 4.17
C LYS A 113 20.32 -12.97 4.90
N ILE A 114 20.60 -12.33 6.05
CA ILE A 114 19.63 -11.44 6.70
C ILE A 114 19.68 -10.10 5.97
N ASN A 115 18.70 -9.90 5.10
CA ASN A 115 18.51 -8.68 4.34
C ASN A 115 17.04 -8.57 3.94
N PRO A 116 16.45 -7.36 3.91
CA PRO A 116 15.11 -7.16 3.36
C PRO A 116 14.95 -7.77 1.97
N PHE A 117 13.98 -8.65 1.80
CA PHE A 117 13.64 -9.33 0.55
C PHE A 117 12.87 -8.41 -0.41
N ILE A 118 12.03 -7.55 0.16
CA ILE A 118 11.27 -6.51 -0.54
C ILE A 118 11.79 -5.11 -0.18
N PRO A 119 11.53 -4.10 -1.03
CA PRO A 119 11.88 -2.71 -0.71
C PRO A 119 11.31 -2.26 0.64
N CYS A 120 12.17 -1.64 1.44
CA CYS A 120 11.85 -1.06 2.73
C CYS A 120 12.22 0.42 2.71
N HIS A 121 11.26 1.28 3.02
CA HIS A 121 11.45 2.72 3.07
C HIS A 121 11.22 3.20 4.50
N LEU A 122 12.25 3.74 5.13
CA LEU A 122 12.16 4.37 6.45
C LEU A 122 12.15 5.88 6.29
N ILE A 123 11.18 6.57 6.88
CA ILE A 123 11.10 8.02 6.92
C ILE A 123 11.33 8.48 8.35
N ILE A 124 12.23 9.45 8.53
CA ILE A 124 12.52 10.07 9.82
C ILE A 124 11.67 11.33 9.93
N ASP A 125 10.58 11.25 10.68
CA ASP A 125 9.60 12.33 10.82
C ASP A 125 8.95 12.42 12.21
N HIS A 126 9.04 11.39 13.05
CA HIS A 126 8.45 11.39 14.39
C HIS A 126 9.35 12.00 15.45
N SER A 127 10.59 12.30 15.11
CA SER A 127 11.58 12.81 16.06
C SER A 127 11.59 14.34 16.16
N VAL A 128 11.23 15.05 15.08
CA VAL A 128 11.25 16.53 15.02
C VAL A 128 10.22 17.14 15.97
N GLN A 129 10.66 18.08 16.80
CA GLN A 129 9.81 18.79 17.75
C GLN A 129 9.71 20.29 17.42
N VAL A 130 8.59 20.90 17.79
CA VAL A 130 8.38 22.34 17.64
C VAL A 130 8.90 23.06 18.90
N ASP A 131 10.22 23.23 19.00
CA ASP A 131 10.87 23.98 20.07
C ASP A 131 10.81 25.50 19.86
N TYR A 132 10.89 25.91 18.60
CA TYR A 132 10.80 27.30 18.16
C TYR A 132 9.69 27.40 17.10
N PHE A 133 8.87 28.45 17.17
CA PHE A 133 7.78 28.70 16.22
C PHE A 133 7.65 30.20 15.94
N GLY A 134 6.97 30.54 14.83
CA GLY A 134 6.59 31.93 14.51
C GLY A 134 7.71 32.84 14.02
N THR A 135 8.89 32.32 13.67
CA THR A 135 10.02 33.11 13.14
C THR A 135 10.66 32.43 11.93
N GLU A 136 11.34 33.19 11.07
CA GLU A 136 12.06 32.66 9.89
C GLU A 136 13.14 31.62 10.28
N ASP A 137 13.75 31.80 11.46
CA ASP A 137 14.78 30.91 12.01
C ASP A 137 14.24 29.61 12.62
N SER A 138 12.92 29.49 12.82
CA SER A 138 12.32 28.40 13.60
C SER A 138 12.64 27.02 13.01
N LEU A 139 12.57 26.87 11.69
CA LEU A 139 12.88 25.60 11.02
C LEU A 139 14.34 25.18 11.27
N ARG A 140 15.29 26.09 11.03
CA ARG A 140 16.72 25.80 11.22
C ARG A 140 17.02 25.41 12.67
N LYS A 141 16.51 26.16 13.64
CA LYS A 141 16.73 25.89 15.07
C LYS A 141 16.11 24.57 15.54
N ASN A 142 14.92 24.23 15.05
CA ASN A 142 14.29 22.94 15.35
C ASN A 142 15.10 21.78 14.74
N MET A 143 15.61 21.94 13.52
CA MET A 143 16.47 20.95 12.89
C MET A 143 17.81 20.78 13.61
N GLU A 144 18.42 21.86 14.10
CA GLU A 144 19.65 21.78 14.92
C GLU A 144 19.42 20.95 16.20
N LYS A 145 18.33 21.23 16.93
CA LYS A 145 17.93 20.44 18.12
C LYS A 145 17.62 19.00 17.79
N GLU A 146 17.01 18.75 16.63
CA GLU A 146 16.72 17.41 16.16
C GLU A 146 17.99 16.56 16.01
N TYR A 147 19.01 17.12 15.34
CA TYR A 147 20.30 16.46 15.19
C TYR A 147 21.06 16.30 16.50
N GLU A 148 20.97 17.28 17.40
CA GLU A 148 21.59 17.21 18.74
C GLU A 148 21.03 16.03 19.55
N ARG A 149 19.69 15.89 19.59
CA ARG A 149 19.00 14.88 20.39
C ARG A 149 19.11 13.47 19.83
N ASN A 150 19.09 13.33 18.50
CA ASN A 150 18.94 12.03 17.83
C ASN A 150 20.23 11.55 17.13
N LYS A 151 21.38 12.14 17.45
CA LYS A 151 22.67 11.84 16.82
C LYS A 151 22.99 10.34 16.73
N GLU A 152 22.85 9.61 17.84
CA GLU A 152 23.14 8.17 17.88
C GLU A 152 22.22 7.37 16.96
N ARG A 153 20.91 7.66 17.01
CA ARG A 153 19.90 7.05 16.13
C ARG A 153 20.25 7.27 14.66
N TYR A 154 20.71 8.46 14.29
CA TYR A 154 21.07 8.78 12.91
C TYR A 154 22.35 8.10 12.45
N VAL A 155 23.35 7.96 13.33
CA VAL A 155 24.55 7.16 13.04
C VAL A 155 24.15 5.70 12.78
N PHE A 156 23.28 5.14 13.61
CA PHE A 156 22.77 3.78 13.43
C PHE A 156 22.00 3.61 12.12
N LEU A 157 21.05 4.49 11.82
CA LEU A 157 20.28 4.44 10.58
C LEU A 157 21.17 4.63 9.35
N LYS A 158 22.17 5.51 9.42
CA LYS A 158 23.14 5.69 8.32
C LYS A 158 23.96 4.42 8.08
N TRP A 159 24.40 3.74 9.14
CA TRP A 159 25.03 2.43 9.03
C TRP A 159 24.09 1.40 8.38
N ALA A 160 22.82 1.36 8.82
CA ALA A 160 21.85 0.41 8.34
C ALA A 160 21.58 0.57 6.84
N GLN A 161 21.36 1.80 6.36
CA GLN A 161 21.16 2.08 4.93
C GLN A 161 22.31 1.56 4.07
N ASN A 162 23.56 1.67 4.54
CA ASN A 162 24.72 1.17 3.82
C ASN A 162 24.89 -0.36 3.94
N SER A 163 24.26 -0.97 4.94
CA SER A 163 24.41 -2.39 5.29
C SER A 163 23.33 -3.30 4.69
N PHE A 164 22.20 -2.75 4.25
CA PHE A 164 21.06 -3.49 3.72
C PHE A 164 20.70 -3.00 2.30
N LYS A 165 20.61 -3.90 1.32
CA LYS A 165 20.47 -3.55 -0.12
C LYS A 165 19.11 -2.93 -0.49
N ASN A 166 18.05 -3.32 0.20
CA ASN A 166 16.67 -2.94 -0.10
C ASN A 166 16.12 -1.94 0.93
N LEU A 167 16.99 -1.33 1.74
CA LEU A 167 16.62 -0.33 2.74
C LEU A 167 16.98 1.07 2.22
N LYS A 168 15.97 1.94 2.11
CA LYS A 168 16.16 3.35 1.80
C LYS A 168 15.65 4.20 2.97
N ILE A 169 16.46 5.14 3.41
CA ILE A 169 16.15 6.03 4.53
C ILE A 169 16.03 7.46 4.03
N PHE A 170 14.91 8.09 4.34
CA PHE A 170 14.67 9.50 4.11
C PHE A 170 15.09 10.28 5.36
N PRO A 171 16.02 11.25 5.23
CA PRO A 171 16.53 12.01 6.37
C PRO A 171 15.44 12.92 6.98
N PRO A 172 15.64 13.41 8.21
CA PRO A 172 14.72 14.37 8.81
C PRO A 172 14.56 15.61 7.94
N GLY A 173 13.36 16.18 7.94
CA GLY A 173 13.00 17.33 7.10
C GLY A 173 12.64 16.98 5.65
N SER A 174 12.60 15.70 5.28
CA SER A 174 12.16 15.26 3.94
C SER A 174 10.63 15.30 3.74
N GLY A 175 9.86 15.55 4.81
CA GLY A 175 8.41 15.44 4.85
C GLY A 175 7.94 14.33 5.79
N ILE A 176 6.62 14.11 5.84
CA ILE A 176 5.97 13.11 6.71
C ILE A 176 5.78 11.80 5.93
N ILE A 177 5.93 10.66 6.60
CA ILE A 177 5.90 9.28 6.09
C ILE A 177 4.84 9.06 5.00
N HIS A 178 3.58 9.43 5.26
CA HIS A 178 2.49 9.18 4.32
C HIS A 178 2.49 10.11 3.12
N GLN A 179 2.88 11.37 3.31
CA GLN A 179 2.99 12.34 2.21
C GLN A 179 4.17 11.98 1.30
N VAL A 180 5.32 11.64 1.86
CA VAL A 180 6.48 11.13 1.10
C VAL A 180 6.10 9.84 0.36
N ASN A 181 5.31 8.98 0.99
CA ASN A 181 4.80 7.77 0.36
C ASN A 181 3.93 8.08 -0.88
N LEU A 182 2.99 9.02 -0.72
CA LEU A 182 2.05 9.44 -1.76
C LEU A 182 2.72 10.21 -2.91
N GLU A 183 3.64 11.12 -2.60
CA GLU A 183 4.22 12.09 -3.54
C GLU A 183 5.56 11.64 -4.14
N TYR A 184 6.28 10.72 -3.49
CA TYR A 184 7.61 10.34 -3.95
C TYR A 184 7.77 8.83 -4.19
N ILE A 185 7.37 7.99 -3.22
CA ILE A 185 7.69 6.57 -3.22
C ILE A 185 6.78 5.76 -4.15
N SER A 186 5.45 5.95 -4.08
CA SER A 186 4.53 5.10 -4.82
C SER A 186 4.46 5.46 -6.31
N ASP A 187 4.49 4.42 -7.14
CA ASP A 187 4.27 4.46 -8.58
C ASP A 187 2.92 3.81 -8.99
N VAL A 188 2.07 3.45 -8.01
CA VAL A 188 0.77 2.76 -8.15
C VAL A 188 0.87 1.33 -8.74
N ILE A 189 1.62 1.13 -9.81
CA ILE A 189 1.96 -0.18 -10.37
C ILE A 189 3.48 -0.36 -10.23
N THR A 190 3.88 -1.41 -9.51
CA THR A 190 5.28 -1.75 -9.29
C THR A 190 5.88 -2.34 -10.55
N GLN A 191 7.04 -1.81 -10.96
CA GLN A 191 7.95 -2.45 -11.90
C GLN A 191 9.07 -3.13 -11.12
N ARG A 192 9.27 -4.44 -11.28
CA ARG A 192 10.35 -5.17 -10.61
C ARG A 192 10.98 -6.22 -11.50
N GLU A 193 12.31 -6.23 -11.55
CA GLU A 193 13.06 -7.33 -12.16
C GLU A 193 13.14 -8.49 -11.17
N ILE A 194 12.71 -9.68 -11.60
CA ILE A 194 12.73 -10.91 -10.81
C ILE A 194 13.24 -12.01 -11.73
N ASP A 195 14.34 -12.66 -11.35
CA ASP A 195 14.96 -13.76 -12.09
C ASP A 195 15.26 -13.40 -13.57
N GLY A 196 15.69 -12.16 -13.83
CA GLY A 196 16.03 -11.65 -15.17
C GLY A 196 14.83 -11.20 -16.01
N GLU A 197 13.63 -11.16 -15.44
CA GLU A 197 12.40 -10.78 -16.12
C GLU A 197 11.73 -9.57 -15.45
N ASN A 198 11.28 -8.60 -16.24
CA ASN A 198 10.59 -7.42 -15.75
C ASN A 198 9.11 -7.70 -15.53
N PHE A 199 8.65 -7.54 -14.29
CA PHE A 199 7.25 -7.74 -13.92
C PHE A 199 6.53 -6.44 -13.60
N LEU A 200 5.23 -6.44 -13.88
CA LEU A 200 4.27 -5.43 -13.43
C LEU A 200 3.22 -6.07 -12.52
N PHE A 201 2.94 -5.41 -11.39
CA PHE A 201 1.90 -5.79 -10.45
C PHE A 201 1.47 -4.58 -9.61
N PRO A 202 0.29 -4.59 -8.97
CA PRO A 202 -0.16 -3.47 -8.15
C PRO A 202 0.84 -3.20 -7.03
N ASP A 203 1.13 -1.91 -6.79
CA ASP A 203 1.79 -1.50 -5.55
C ASP A 203 0.88 -1.86 -4.37
N THR A 204 1.47 -2.51 -3.38
CA THR A 204 0.85 -2.81 -2.10
C THR A 204 1.85 -2.59 -0.99
N VAL A 205 1.39 -2.06 0.14
CA VAL A 205 2.29 -1.67 1.23
C VAL A 205 1.68 -1.99 2.59
N ILE A 206 2.49 -2.60 3.44
CA ILE A 206 2.24 -2.60 4.89
C ILE A 206 3.22 -1.62 5.53
N GLY A 207 2.82 -0.99 6.62
CA GLY A 207 3.73 -0.13 7.35
C GLY A 207 3.56 -0.23 8.85
N THR A 208 4.60 0.15 9.59
CA THR A 208 4.57 0.17 11.07
C THR A 208 3.94 1.45 11.61
N ASP A 209 2.95 1.97 10.87
CA ASP A 209 2.17 3.16 11.17
C ASP A 209 0.72 2.92 10.70
N SER A 210 -0.25 3.22 11.57
CA SER A 210 -1.68 2.99 11.32
C SER A 210 -2.20 3.71 10.08
N HIS A 211 -1.70 4.92 9.83
CA HIS A 211 -2.16 5.82 8.76
C HIS A 211 -1.48 5.54 7.43
N THR A 212 -0.71 4.44 7.33
CA THR A 212 -0.27 3.86 6.04
C THR A 212 -1.44 3.72 5.05
N THR A 213 -2.67 3.64 5.55
CA THR A 213 -3.91 3.66 4.79
C THR A 213 -4.12 4.89 3.91
N MET A 214 -3.44 6.02 4.14
CA MET A 214 -3.53 7.22 3.29
C MET A 214 -3.25 6.91 1.81
N ILE A 215 -2.36 5.96 1.53
CA ILE A 215 -1.97 5.58 0.17
C ILE A 215 -3.11 4.93 -0.63
N ASN A 216 -4.14 4.42 0.07
CA ASN A 216 -5.32 3.85 -0.56
C ASN A 216 -6.11 4.88 -1.40
N GLY A 217 -5.87 6.19 -1.20
CA GLY A 217 -6.44 7.27 -2.01
C GLY A 217 -6.04 7.26 -3.50
N ILE A 218 -4.97 6.52 -3.85
CA ILE A 218 -4.47 6.38 -5.23
C ILE A 218 -4.54 4.95 -5.78
N GLY A 219 -5.38 4.10 -5.19
CA GLY A 219 -5.60 2.72 -5.65
C GLY A 219 -4.51 1.73 -5.24
N VAL A 220 -3.64 2.11 -4.30
CA VAL A 220 -2.61 1.25 -3.72
C VAL A 220 -3.16 0.64 -2.44
N LEU A 221 -3.27 -0.69 -2.39
CA LEU A 221 -3.79 -1.36 -1.19
C LEU A 221 -2.72 -1.39 -0.09
N GLY A 222 -2.98 -0.71 1.03
CA GLY A 222 -2.08 -0.72 2.17
C GLY A 222 -2.70 -0.32 3.51
N TRP A 223 -2.06 -0.79 4.58
CA TRP A 223 -2.53 -0.59 5.96
C TRP A 223 -1.39 -0.73 6.99
N GLY A 224 -1.68 -0.31 8.22
CA GLY A 224 -0.75 -0.42 9.34
C GLY A 224 -0.71 -1.83 9.94
N VAL A 225 0.48 -2.29 10.30
CA VAL A 225 0.74 -3.58 10.98
C VAL A 225 1.71 -3.38 12.15
N GLY A 226 1.88 -4.41 12.97
CA GLY A 226 2.92 -4.44 14.00
C GLY A 226 4.33 -4.59 13.41
N GLY A 227 5.34 -4.33 14.24
CA GLY A 227 6.74 -4.48 13.87
C GLY A 227 7.11 -5.91 13.47
N ILE A 228 6.50 -6.92 14.11
CA ILE A 228 6.78 -8.33 13.86
C ILE A 228 6.27 -8.75 12.47
N GLU A 229 5.05 -8.37 12.10
CA GLU A 229 4.51 -8.66 10.76
C GLU A 229 5.32 -7.95 9.66
N ALA A 230 5.73 -6.71 9.92
CA ALA A 230 6.60 -5.97 9.01
C ALA A 230 7.97 -6.66 8.86
N GLU A 231 8.57 -7.13 9.96
CA GLU A 231 9.84 -7.86 9.95
C GLU A 231 9.72 -9.19 9.20
N ALA A 232 8.66 -9.96 9.45
CA ALA A 232 8.38 -11.21 8.75
C ALA A 232 8.27 -10.99 7.23
N ALA A 233 7.53 -9.95 6.81
CA ALA A 233 7.43 -9.55 5.41
C ALA A 233 8.77 -9.15 4.79
N LEU A 234 9.62 -8.44 5.55
CA LEU A 234 10.97 -8.11 5.13
C LEU A 234 11.85 -9.35 4.97
N LEU A 235 11.60 -10.42 5.70
CA LEU A 235 12.31 -11.69 5.57
C LEU A 235 11.71 -12.62 4.50
N GLY A 236 10.64 -12.18 3.81
CA GLY A 236 10.02 -12.90 2.71
C GLY A 236 8.83 -13.77 3.09
N GLU A 237 8.41 -13.75 4.36
CA GLU A 237 7.20 -14.43 4.82
C GLU A 237 5.95 -13.61 4.47
N PRO A 238 4.81 -14.24 4.14
CA PRO A 238 3.56 -13.52 3.98
C PRO A 238 3.00 -13.03 5.31
N VAL A 239 2.19 -11.98 5.24
CA VAL A 239 1.29 -11.58 6.33
C VAL A 239 -0.02 -12.35 6.17
N TYR A 240 -0.45 -13.06 7.20
CA TYR A 240 -1.72 -13.78 7.19
C TYR A 240 -2.84 -12.91 7.78
N PHE A 241 -3.99 -12.92 7.13
CA PHE A 241 -5.18 -12.23 7.62
C PHE A 241 -6.44 -12.91 7.09
N LEU A 242 -7.58 -12.69 7.77
CA LEU A 242 -8.87 -13.18 7.32
C LEU A 242 -9.29 -12.49 6.03
N PHE A 243 -9.78 -13.28 5.07
CA PHE A 243 -10.34 -12.75 3.83
C PHE A 243 -11.42 -11.70 4.16
N PRO A 244 -11.29 -10.45 3.67
CA PRO A 244 -12.03 -9.34 4.24
C PRO A 244 -13.44 -9.24 3.67
N GLU A 245 -14.39 -8.83 4.53
CA GLU A 245 -15.64 -8.23 4.07
C GLU A 245 -15.35 -6.81 3.54
N VAL A 246 -16.11 -6.36 2.54
CA VAL A 246 -15.97 -5.01 1.97
C VAL A 246 -17.25 -4.22 2.18
N VAL A 247 -17.12 -3.04 2.78
CA VAL A 247 -18.20 -2.05 2.93
C VAL A 247 -18.06 -1.01 1.82
N GLY A 248 -19.05 -0.95 0.94
CA GLY A 248 -19.10 0.08 -0.10
C GLY A 248 -19.62 1.42 0.40
N VAL A 249 -18.89 2.49 0.09
CA VAL A 249 -19.31 3.87 0.32
C VAL A 249 -19.57 4.53 -1.02
N LYS A 250 -20.86 4.65 -1.38
CA LYS A 250 -21.29 5.31 -2.61
C LYS A 250 -21.32 6.82 -2.42
N LEU A 251 -20.36 7.53 -3.00
CA LEU A 251 -20.33 8.98 -3.05
C LEU A 251 -21.12 9.47 -4.27
N LYS A 252 -22.02 10.42 -4.04
CA LYS A 252 -22.89 11.01 -5.06
C LYS A 252 -22.75 12.52 -5.05
N ASN A 253 -23.00 13.15 -6.19
CA ASN A 253 -22.98 14.61 -6.35
C ASN A 253 -21.59 15.22 -6.04
N GLU A 254 -21.57 16.49 -5.67
CA GLU A 254 -20.37 17.28 -5.36
C GLU A 254 -20.46 17.91 -3.97
N LEU A 255 -19.30 18.28 -3.41
CA LEU A 255 -19.24 19.05 -2.17
C LEU A 255 -19.73 20.48 -2.44
N LYS A 256 -20.56 21.01 -1.53
CA LYS A 256 -21.01 22.40 -1.62
C LYS A 256 -19.84 23.35 -1.38
N GLU A 257 -19.95 24.56 -1.92
CA GLU A 257 -19.01 25.63 -1.64
C GLU A 257 -18.85 25.85 -0.13
N GLY A 258 -17.61 26.04 0.32
CA GLY A 258 -17.25 26.17 1.73
C GLY A 258 -17.05 24.85 2.48
N ILE A 259 -17.40 23.70 1.90
CA ILE A 259 -17.13 22.38 2.47
C ILE A 259 -15.73 21.91 2.06
N THR A 260 -14.95 21.49 3.05
CA THR A 260 -13.57 21.03 2.86
C THR A 260 -13.46 19.50 2.84
N PRO A 261 -12.35 18.94 2.34
CA PRO A 261 -12.07 17.50 2.49
C PRO A 261 -12.05 17.04 3.95
N THR A 262 -11.68 17.92 4.88
CA THR A 262 -11.71 17.66 6.33
C THR A 262 -13.15 17.44 6.82
N ASP A 263 -14.09 18.27 6.40
CA ASP A 263 -15.51 18.09 6.74
C ASP A 263 -16.05 16.77 6.20
N LEU A 264 -15.69 16.43 4.95
CA LEU A 264 -16.06 15.17 4.32
C LEU A 264 -15.54 13.97 5.12
N VAL A 265 -14.26 13.95 5.48
CA VAL A 265 -13.69 12.79 6.18
C VAL A 265 -14.27 12.64 7.59
N LEU A 266 -14.53 13.73 8.30
CA LEU A 266 -15.17 13.67 9.63
C LEU A 266 -16.59 13.09 9.51
N TYR A 267 -17.35 13.51 8.50
CA TYR A 267 -18.69 12.97 8.23
C TYR A 267 -18.66 11.48 7.86
N VAL A 268 -17.74 11.07 6.96
CA VAL A 268 -17.56 9.67 6.57
C VAL A 268 -17.16 8.82 7.77
N THR A 269 -16.20 9.30 8.58
CA THR A 269 -15.74 8.62 9.80
C THR A 269 -16.89 8.39 10.76
N GLN A 270 -17.71 9.41 11.01
CA GLN A 270 -18.89 9.29 11.86
C GLN A 270 -19.84 8.20 11.33
N LYS A 271 -20.18 8.25 10.03
CA LYS A 271 -21.10 7.30 9.41
C LYS A 271 -20.59 5.86 9.42
N LEU A 272 -19.30 5.65 9.17
CA LEU A 272 -18.70 4.31 9.18
C LEU A 272 -18.61 3.73 10.59
N ARG A 273 -18.40 4.57 11.62
CA ARG A 273 -18.52 4.15 13.03
C ARG A 273 -19.94 3.70 13.37
N GLU A 274 -20.96 4.47 12.96
CA GLU A 274 -22.38 4.09 13.12
C GLU A 274 -22.71 2.75 12.44
N LYS A 275 -22.04 2.45 11.32
CA LYS A 275 -22.22 1.22 10.53
C LYS A 275 -21.32 0.05 10.95
N LYS A 276 -20.50 0.20 12.00
CA LYS A 276 -19.61 -0.84 12.54
C LYS A 276 -18.67 -1.45 11.48
N ALA A 277 -17.93 -0.60 10.76
CA ALA A 277 -16.97 -1.02 9.73
C ALA A 277 -15.64 -1.60 10.29
N VAL A 278 -15.59 -1.93 11.59
CA VAL A 278 -14.36 -2.38 12.26
C VAL A 278 -13.87 -3.71 11.69
N GLY A 279 -12.58 -3.78 11.36
CA GLY A 279 -11.93 -4.98 10.80
C GLY A 279 -12.34 -5.34 9.37
N LYS A 280 -13.11 -4.47 8.71
CA LYS A 280 -13.55 -4.63 7.32
C LYS A 280 -12.72 -3.76 6.39
N PHE A 281 -12.73 -4.09 5.11
CA PHE A 281 -12.28 -3.17 4.08
C PHE A 281 -13.39 -2.17 3.77
N VAL A 282 -13.02 -0.94 3.47
CA VAL A 282 -13.93 0.07 2.92
C VAL A 282 -13.49 0.37 1.50
N GLU A 283 -14.45 0.46 0.58
CA GLU A 283 -14.21 0.84 -0.82
C GLU A 283 -15.14 1.97 -1.24
N TYR A 284 -14.56 3.03 -1.77
CA TYR A 284 -15.28 4.22 -2.22
C TYR A 284 -15.58 4.10 -3.71
N PHE A 285 -16.83 4.38 -4.09
CA PHE A 285 -17.29 4.30 -5.48
C PHE A 285 -18.41 5.30 -5.75
N GLY A 286 -18.86 5.39 -7.00
CA GLY A 286 -19.93 6.29 -7.43
C GLY A 286 -19.45 7.53 -8.17
N ASP A 287 -20.41 8.29 -8.71
CA ASP A 287 -20.19 9.45 -9.56
C ASP A 287 -19.48 10.60 -8.84
N GLY A 288 -19.67 10.72 -7.52
CA GLY A 288 -19.03 11.76 -6.71
C GLY A 288 -17.50 11.66 -6.64
N LEU A 289 -16.90 10.50 -6.95
CA LEU A 289 -15.43 10.35 -6.98
C LEU A 289 -14.78 11.25 -8.04
N LYS A 290 -15.49 11.58 -9.12
CA LYS A 290 -15.01 12.46 -10.20
C LYS A 290 -14.70 13.87 -9.70
N ASN A 291 -15.34 14.28 -8.60
CA ASN A 291 -15.24 15.61 -8.04
C ASN A 291 -14.15 15.72 -6.97
N LEU A 292 -13.58 14.59 -6.52
CA LEU A 292 -12.52 14.57 -5.52
C LEU A 292 -11.14 14.51 -6.16
N SER A 293 -10.25 15.39 -5.71
CA SER A 293 -8.82 15.34 -6.02
C SER A 293 -8.16 14.12 -5.36
N VAL A 294 -6.95 13.77 -5.79
CA VAL A 294 -6.16 12.72 -5.11
C VAL A 294 -5.89 13.07 -3.65
N PHE A 295 -5.68 14.35 -3.33
CA PHE A 295 -5.43 14.79 -1.96
C PHE A 295 -6.68 14.69 -1.08
N ASP A 296 -7.87 14.94 -1.65
CA ASP A 296 -9.14 14.78 -0.92
C ASP A 296 -9.36 13.30 -0.59
N ARG A 297 -9.11 12.42 -1.55
CA ARG A 297 -9.20 10.96 -1.37
C ARG A 297 -8.20 10.45 -0.35
N ALA A 298 -6.96 10.92 -0.41
CA ALA A 298 -5.91 10.58 0.55
C ALA A 298 -6.29 11.04 1.97
N THR A 299 -6.89 12.23 2.11
CA THR A 299 -7.42 12.73 3.38
C THR A 299 -8.48 11.78 3.95
N VAL A 300 -9.41 11.32 3.10
CA VAL A 300 -10.46 10.37 3.52
C VAL A 300 -9.87 9.00 3.88
N ALA A 301 -8.99 8.46 3.05
CA ALA A 301 -8.35 7.17 3.24
C ALA A 301 -7.42 7.13 4.46
N ASN A 302 -6.79 8.26 4.78
CA ASN A 302 -5.93 8.42 5.95
C ASN A 302 -6.68 8.07 7.24
N MET A 303 -7.97 8.45 7.35
CA MET A 303 -8.74 8.24 8.58
C MET A 303 -9.32 6.83 8.76
N ALA A 304 -8.90 5.86 7.95
CA ALA A 304 -9.32 4.46 8.07
C ALA A 304 -9.16 3.85 9.48
N PRO A 305 -8.05 4.10 10.20
CA PRO A 305 -7.90 3.65 11.59
C PRO A 305 -8.94 4.27 12.53
N GLU A 306 -9.33 5.53 12.32
CA GLU A 306 -10.28 6.24 13.18
C GLU A 306 -11.68 5.64 13.12
N TYR A 307 -12.11 5.06 12.00
CA TYR A 307 -13.36 4.30 11.93
C TYR A 307 -13.17 2.77 12.03
N GLY A 308 -11.95 2.34 12.39
CA GLY A 308 -11.59 0.96 12.74
C GLY A 308 -11.50 0.00 11.54
N SER A 309 -11.60 0.50 10.32
CA SER A 309 -11.42 -0.33 9.12
C SER A 309 -9.96 -0.67 8.91
N THR A 310 -9.68 -1.77 8.23
CA THR A 310 -8.30 -2.11 7.84
C THR A 310 -7.78 -1.17 6.76
N CYS A 311 -8.63 -0.76 5.81
CA CYS A 311 -8.26 0.16 4.74
C CYS A 311 -9.50 0.90 4.18
N GLY A 312 -9.25 2.01 3.47
CA GLY A 312 -10.27 2.77 2.72
C GLY A 312 -9.82 3.03 1.28
N LEU A 313 -10.18 2.13 0.35
CA LEU A 313 -9.68 2.13 -1.02
C LEU A 313 -10.49 3.04 -1.96
N PHE A 314 -9.78 3.92 -2.65
CA PHE A 314 -10.26 4.60 -3.85
C PHE A 314 -9.57 3.93 -5.05
N PRO A 315 -10.32 3.37 -6.01
CA PRO A 315 -9.72 2.65 -7.13
C PRO A 315 -8.94 3.58 -8.09
N ILE A 316 -8.07 2.99 -8.91
CA ILE A 316 -7.30 3.71 -9.91
C ILE A 316 -8.25 4.23 -10.98
N ASP A 317 -8.27 5.54 -11.20
CA ASP A 317 -9.10 6.20 -12.20
C ASP A 317 -8.35 7.35 -12.89
N GLU A 318 -9.07 8.16 -13.68
CA GLU A 318 -8.46 9.27 -14.41
C GLU A 318 -7.77 10.31 -13.52
N LYS A 319 -8.23 10.51 -12.27
CA LYS A 319 -7.59 11.47 -11.35
C LYS A 319 -6.25 10.95 -10.87
N VAL A 320 -6.15 9.65 -10.63
CA VAL A 320 -4.88 8.98 -10.30
C VAL A 320 -3.91 9.06 -11.49
N ILE A 321 -4.39 8.82 -12.72
CA ILE A 321 -3.55 8.94 -13.92
C ILE A 321 -3.02 10.39 -14.08
N LYS A 322 -3.90 11.39 -14.01
CA LYS A 322 -3.51 12.82 -14.08
C LYS A 322 -2.51 13.21 -12.97
N TYR A 323 -2.71 12.70 -11.76
CA TYR A 323 -1.79 12.91 -10.64
C TYR A 323 -0.39 12.33 -10.90
N LEU A 324 -0.31 11.12 -11.48
CA LEU A 324 0.96 10.52 -11.86
C LEU A 324 1.65 11.27 -13.01
N GLU A 325 0.89 11.79 -13.97
CA GLU A 325 1.43 12.66 -15.03
C GLU A 325 2.04 13.94 -14.45
N TRP A 326 1.33 14.59 -13.52
CA TRP A 326 1.83 15.78 -12.82
C TRP A 326 3.12 15.50 -12.03
N ARG A 327 3.26 14.30 -11.47
CA ARG A 327 4.48 13.83 -10.79
C ARG A 327 5.60 13.38 -11.73
N GLY A 328 5.40 13.44 -13.06
CA GLY A 328 6.37 12.98 -14.04
C GLY A 328 6.62 11.47 -14.03
N LYS A 329 5.65 10.68 -13.56
CA LYS A 329 5.71 9.20 -13.54
C LYS A 329 5.15 8.62 -14.85
N ASP A 330 5.39 7.34 -15.10
CA ASP A 330 4.92 6.61 -16.30
C ASP A 330 3.41 6.29 -16.24
N ALA A 331 2.58 7.33 -16.14
CA ALA A 331 1.12 7.22 -15.96
C ALA A 331 0.42 6.38 -17.06
N LYS A 332 0.90 6.46 -18.30
CA LYS A 332 0.37 5.66 -19.42
C LYS A 332 0.61 4.16 -19.24
N LEU A 333 1.70 3.75 -18.58
CA LEU A 333 1.94 2.34 -18.26
C LEU A 333 0.96 1.85 -17.20
N VAL A 334 0.76 2.67 -16.16
CA VAL A 334 -0.21 2.42 -15.08
C VAL A 334 -1.62 2.28 -15.67
N GLU A 335 -2.05 3.23 -16.50
CA GLU A 335 -3.36 3.19 -17.14
C GLU A 335 -3.54 1.93 -17.99
N LYS A 336 -2.55 1.60 -18.83
CA LYS A 336 -2.60 0.44 -19.71
C LYS A 336 -2.70 -0.87 -18.92
N TYR A 337 -1.83 -1.05 -17.92
CA TYR A 337 -1.85 -2.22 -17.04
C TYR A 337 -3.19 -2.33 -16.30
N SER A 338 -3.66 -1.24 -15.68
CA SER A 338 -4.90 -1.25 -14.90
C SER A 338 -6.12 -1.55 -15.75
N LYS A 339 -6.18 -1.07 -17.00
CA LYS A 339 -7.26 -1.41 -17.94
C LYS A 339 -7.20 -2.87 -18.38
N GLU A 340 -6.03 -3.36 -18.79
CA GLU A 340 -5.84 -4.76 -19.22
C GLU A 340 -6.09 -5.77 -18.09
N ASN A 341 -5.83 -5.38 -16.84
CA ASN A 341 -5.96 -6.24 -15.68
C ASN A 341 -7.22 -5.99 -14.83
N LEU A 342 -8.20 -5.24 -15.35
CA LEU A 342 -9.49 -4.98 -14.69
C LEU A 342 -9.41 -4.25 -13.32
N LEU A 343 -8.40 -3.39 -13.16
CA LEU A 343 -8.15 -2.58 -11.97
C LEU A 343 -8.42 -1.06 -12.18
N TYR A 344 -8.79 -0.66 -13.40
CA TYR A 344 -9.15 0.72 -13.71
C TYR A 344 -10.65 0.95 -13.51
N TYR A 345 -11.03 1.99 -12.77
CA TYR A 345 -12.40 2.37 -12.52
C TYR A 345 -12.90 3.41 -13.52
N ASP A 346 -14.00 3.09 -14.22
CA ASP A 346 -14.64 3.93 -15.23
C ASP A 346 -15.91 4.63 -14.73
N TYR A 347 -16.20 4.53 -13.42
CA TYR A 347 -17.40 5.07 -12.77
C TYR A 347 -18.73 4.46 -13.20
N ILE A 348 -18.71 3.36 -13.97
CA ILE A 348 -19.91 2.62 -14.37
C ILE A 348 -20.13 1.44 -13.44
N GLU A 349 -19.05 0.81 -13.00
CA GLU A 349 -19.12 -0.33 -12.09
C GLU A 349 -19.64 0.10 -10.69
N GLU A 350 -20.55 -0.69 -10.13
CA GLU A 350 -20.95 -0.62 -8.72
C GLU A 350 -20.53 -1.92 -8.05
N PRO A 351 -19.25 -2.03 -7.64
CA PRO A 351 -18.65 -3.33 -7.31
C PRO A 351 -18.99 -3.82 -5.88
N VAL A 352 -20.17 -3.49 -5.34
CA VAL A 352 -20.56 -3.77 -3.95
C VAL A 352 -21.97 -4.33 -3.84
#